data_AF-A0A352NUF3-F1
#
_entry.id   AF-A0A352NUF3-F1
#
_cell.length_a   1.000
_cell.length_b   1.000
_cell.length_c   1.000
_cell.angle_alpha   90.00
_cell.angle_beta   90.00
_cell.angle_gamma   90.00
#
_symmetry.space_group_name_H-M   'P 1'
#
loop_
_entity.id
_entity.type
_entity.pdbx_description
1 polymer ?
#
loop_
_entity_poly.entity_id
_entity_poly.type
_entity_poly.pdbx_seq_one_letter_code
_entity_poly.pdbx_strand_id
1 'polypeptide(L)'
;NSIFNESVEIVRILLLSLIFVTLQSVVTGVLQCHKNFYEPAAMALMSNLVYIIYLVFLTSKYGMKGFAVATVLGFFIQFAINLPKYKKLGYGYKFVLNFKDKYAVKMFKMMIPVIISTSLIQLNVFVNRSFATNIYFGAVTVLDYANKVNTLAYEVFAIGIAMIVYPTLSELAVKNHTLEYKKALSTSINAIMIIMVPAAVAIGILRYPLIDIIFKRGAFTLQAANLTSNALLFYCP
;
A
#
# COMPACT_ATOMS: atom_id res chain seq x y z
N ASN A 1 -14.66 -22.17 15.85
CA ASN A 1 -14.69 -22.98 14.61
C ASN A 1 -15.33 -22.28 13.40
N SER A 2 -16.45 -21.54 13.52
CA SER A 2 -17.07 -20.84 12.38
C SER A 2 -16.19 -19.75 11.74
N ILE A 3 -15.62 -18.85 12.55
CA ILE A 3 -14.75 -17.75 12.07
C ILE A 3 -13.52 -18.28 11.33
N PHE A 4 -12.93 -19.38 11.82
CA PHE A 4 -11.77 -20.01 11.17
C PHE A 4 -12.15 -20.55 9.78
N ASN A 5 -13.27 -21.27 9.66
CA ASN A 5 -13.73 -21.80 8.38
C ASN A 5 -14.06 -20.69 7.39
N GLU A 6 -14.71 -19.62 7.84
CA GLU A 6 -15.01 -18.45 7.01
C GLU A 6 -13.72 -17.75 6.54
N SER A 7 -12.73 -17.61 7.43
CA SER A 7 -11.41 -17.06 7.09
C SER A 7 -10.70 -17.91 6.03
N VAL A 8 -10.73 -19.24 6.15
CA VAL A 8 -10.14 -20.16 5.17
C VAL A 8 -10.80 -20.00 3.80
N GLU A 9 -12.13 -19.85 3.76
CA GLU A 9 -12.86 -19.68 2.50
C GLU A 9 -12.55 -18.34 1.83
N ILE A 10 -12.53 -17.25 2.61
CA ILE A 10 -12.12 -15.92 2.13
C ILE A 10 -10.69 -15.96 1.58
N VAL A 11 -9.77 -16.59 2.31
CA VAL A 11 -8.37 -16.73 1.86
C VAL A 11 -8.29 -17.51 0.55
N ARG A 12 -9.04 -18.60 0.38
CA ARG A 12 -9.08 -19.36 -0.88
C ARG A 12 -9.54 -18.51 -2.06
N ILE A 13 -10.54 -17.65 -1.86
CA ILE A 13 -10.99 -16.71 -2.90
C ILE A 13 -9.88 -15.68 -3.20
N LEU A 14 -9.29 -15.09 -2.15
CA LEU A 14 -8.23 -14.09 -2.30
C LEU A 14 -6.98 -14.67 -2.96
N LEU A 15 -6.68 -15.96 -2.82
CA LEU A 15 -5.55 -16.58 -3.54
C LEU A 15 -5.68 -16.46 -5.06
N LEU A 16 -6.91 -16.42 -5.61
CA LEU A 16 -7.12 -16.19 -7.04
C LEU A 16 -6.62 -14.81 -7.50
N SER A 17 -6.61 -13.82 -6.59
CA SER A 17 -6.09 -12.49 -6.90
C SER A 17 -4.60 -12.49 -7.21
N LEU A 18 -3.83 -13.47 -6.69
CA LEU A 18 -2.39 -13.56 -6.94
C LEU A 18 -2.06 -13.72 -8.43
N ILE A 19 -2.94 -14.38 -9.19
CA ILE A 19 -2.79 -14.52 -10.65
C ILE A 19 -2.83 -13.12 -11.29
N PHE A 20 -3.79 -12.29 -10.90
CA PHE A 20 -3.94 -10.94 -11.45
C PHE A 20 -2.85 -10.00 -10.94
N VAL A 21 -2.48 -10.06 -9.67
CA VAL A 21 -1.38 -9.28 -9.09
C VAL A 21 -0.07 -9.54 -9.81
N THR A 22 0.26 -10.81 -10.07
CA THR A 22 1.50 -11.18 -10.77
C THR A 22 1.49 -10.73 -12.22
N LEU A 23 0.40 -10.99 -12.97
CA LEU A 23 0.25 -10.51 -14.35
C LEU A 23 0.31 -8.98 -14.45
N GLN A 24 -0.39 -8.29 -13.56
CA GLN A 24 -0.39 -6.83 -13.46
C GLN A 24 1.01 -6.29 -13.16
N SER A 25 1.76 -6.92 -12.26
CA SER A 25 3.12 -6.48 -11.91
C SER A 25 4.06 -6.55 -13.11
N VAL A 26 3.98 -7.62 -13.91
CA VAL A 26 4.77 -7.75 -15.15
C VAL A 26 4.39 -6.66 -16.16
N VAL A 27 3.09 -6.48 -16.41
CA VAL A 27 2.60 -5.45 -17.34
C VAL A 27 3.04 -4.05 -16.90
N THR A 28 2.90 -3.77 -15.62
CA THR A 28 3.29 -2.48 -15.03
C THR A 28 4.78 -2.22 -15.17
N GLY A 29 5.62 -3.22 -14.91
CA GLY A 29 7.07 -3.11 -15.12
C GLY A 29 7.42 -2.76 -16.56
N VAL A 30 6.79 -3.42 -17.54
CA VAL A 30 7.00 -3.11 -18.97
C VAL A 30 6.58 -1.67 -19.32
N LEU A 31 5.42 -1.22 -18.82
CA LEU A 31 4.94 0.15 -19.05
C LEU A 31 5.89 1.19 -18.43
N GLN A 32 6.34 0.97 -17.19
CA GLN A 32 7.28 1.86 -16.49
C GLN A 32 8.64 1.93 -17.18
N CYS A 33 9.16 0.82 -17.71
CA CYS A 33 10.38 0.82 -18.53
C CYS A 33 10.24 1.69 -19.80
N HIS A 34 9.04 1.79 -20.35
CA HIS A 34 8.71 2.67 -21.49
C HIS A 34 8.25 4.07 -21.06
N LYS A 35 8.50 4.46 -19.81
CA LYS A 35 8.11 5.76 -19.23
C LYS A 35 6.59 6.05 -19.26
N ASN A 36 5.77 5.01 -19.32
CA ASN A 36 4.32 5.12 -19.26
C ASN A 36 3.84 4.92 -17.80
N PHE A 37 3.76 6.03 -17.07
CA PHE A 37 3.41 6.01 -15.63
C PHE A 37 1.92 6.30 -15.35
N TYR A 38 1.21 6.93 -16.28
CA TYR A 38 -0.19 7.34 -16.08
C TYR A 38 -1.13 6.15 -15.83
N GLU A 39 -1.06 5.11 -16.66
CA GLU A 39 -1.94 3.94 -16.52
C GLU A 39 -1.61 3.13 -15.25
N PRO A 40 -0.33 2.83 -14.93
CA PRO A 40 0.05 2.30 -13.62
C PRO A 40 -0.45 3.13 -12.43
N ALA A 41 -0.40 4.46 -12.51
CA ALA A 41 -0.87 5.32 -11.43
C ALA A 41 -2.40 5.26 -11.24
N ALA A 42 -3.15 5.04 -12.32
CA ALA A 42 -4.61 4.94 -12.27
C ALA A 42 -5.15 3.61 -11.71
N MET A 43 -4.31 2.58 -11.57
CA MET A 43 -4.72 1.23 -11.14
C MET A 43 -5.45 1.26 -9.79
N ALA A 44 -4.88 1.91 -8.79
CA ALA A 44 -5.44 1.97 -7.44
C ALA A 44 -6.83 2.62 -7.43
N LEU A 45 -7.04 3.64 -8.26
CA LEU A 45 -8.35 4.29 -8.42
C LEU A 45 -9.39 3.30 -8.95
N MET A 46 -9.03 2.52 -9.96
CA MET A 46 -9.95 1.55 -10.58
C MET A 46 -10.35 0.44 -9.60
N SER A 47 -9.41 -0.13 -8.86
CA SER A 47 -9.75 -1.12 -7.83
C SER A 47 -10.60 -0.52 -6.72
N ASN A 48 -10.31 0.72 -6.30
CA ASN A 48 -11.10 1.37 -5.25
C ASN A 48 -12.53 1.63 -5.72
N LEU A 49 -12.75 1.96 -7.00
CA LEU A 49 -14.10 2.07 -7.55
C LEU A 49 -14.86 0.75 -7.45
N VAL A 50 -14.22 -0.38 -7.76
CA VAL A 50 -14.82 -1.71 -7.61
C VAL A 50 -15.20 -1.98 -6.15
N TYR A 51 -14.30 -1.65 -5.22
CA TYR A 51 -14.53 -1.84 -3.79
C TYR A 51 -15.67 -0.96 -3.28
N ILE A 52 -15.71 0.31 -3.69
CA ILE A 52 -16.77 1.26 -3.30
C ILE A 52 -18.12 0.81 -3.86
N ILE A 53 -18.19 0.47 -5.16
CA ILE A 53 -19.42 -0.02 -5.80
C ILE A 53 -19.92 -1.28 -5.07
N TYR A 54 -19.03 -2.22 -4.78
CA TYR A 54 -19.40 -3.40 -3.99
C TYR A 54 -19.91 -3.01 -2.60
N LEU A 55 -19.17 -2.15 -1.90
CA LEU A 55 -19.48 -1.80 -0.52
C LEU A 55 -20.85 -1.13 -0.39
N VAL A 56 -21.20 -0.26 -1.34
CA VAL A 56 -22.46 0.50 -1.36
C VAL A 56 -23.64 -0.38 -1.79
N PHE A 57 -23.49 -1.20 -2.83
CA PHE A 57 -24.64 -1.86 -3.46
C PHE A 57 -24.79 -3.35 -3.16
N LEU A 58 -23.70 -4.04 -2.79
CA LEU A 58 -23.64 -5.51 -2.79
C LEU A 58 -23.33 -6.12 -1.41
N THR A 59 -22.83 -5.34 -0.45
CA THR A 59 -22.46 -5.82 0.90
C THR A 59 -23.62 -6.46 1.64
N SER A 60 -24.81 -5.87 1.59
CA SER A 60 -26.00 -6.38 2.30
C SER A 60 -26.41 -7.77 1.84
N LYS A 61 -26.10 -8.13 0.59
CA LYS A 61 -26.48 -9.41 -0.03
C LYS A 61 -25.39 -10.48 0.08
N TYR A 62 -24.12 -10.11 -0.09
CA TYR A 62 -23.03 -11.08 -0.23
C TYR A 62 -21.95 -10.99 0.87
N GLY A 63 -22.06 -10.03 1.79
CA GLY A 63 -21.22 -9.93 2.99
C GLY A 63 -19.72 -9.89 2.70
N MET A 64 -18.92 -10.50 3.59
CA MET A 64 -17.46 -10.49 3.49
C MET A 64 -16.93 -11.40 2.36
N LYS A 65 -17.61 -12.53 2.10
CA LYS A 65 -17.27 -13.44 1.00
C LYS A 65 -17.37 -12.76 -0.37
N GLY A 66 -18.44 -12.00 -0.60
CA GLY A 66 -18.55 -11.23 -1.85
C GLY A 66 -17.51 -10.12 -1.94
N PHE A 67 -17.05 -9.54 -0.81
CA PHE A 67 -15.97 -8.56 -0.83
C PHE A 67 -14.64 -9.20 -1.24
N ALA A 68 -14.40 -10.47 -0.87
CA ALA A 68 -13.26 -11.23 -1.36
C ALA A 68 -13.30 -11.40 -2.88
N VAL A 69 -14.48 -11.69 -3.45
CA VAL A 69 -14.68 -11.76 -4.91
C VAL A 69 -14.48 -10.39 -5.57
N ALA A 70 -15.03 -9.32 -4.99
CA ALA A 70 -14.81 -7.95 -5.45
C ALA A 70 -13.34 -7.56 -5.40
N THR A 71 -12.58 -8.05 -4.42
CA THR A 71 -11.13 -7.87 -4.32
C THR A 71 -10.42 -8.50 -5.50
N VAL A 72 -10.73 -9.77 -5.83
CA VAL A 72 -10.21 -10.46 -7.02
C VAL A 72 -10.56 -9.68 -8.30
N LEU A 73 -11.80 -9.22 -8.42
CA LEU A 73 -12.25 -8.42 -9.56
C LEU A 73 -11.51 -7.07 -9.65
N GLY A 74 -11.21 -6.44 -8.52
CA GLY A 74 -10.42 -5.22 -8.44
C GLY A 74 -9.02 -5.42 -9.02
N PHE A 75 -8.33 -6.49 -8.64
CA PHE A 75 -7.03 -6.83 -9.22
C PHE A 75 -7.13 -7.21 -10.71
N PHE A 76 -8.18 -7.90 -11.12
CA PHE A 76 -8.43 -8.16 -12.54
C PHE A 76 -8.58 -6.86 -13.34
N ILE A 77 -9.33 -5.88 -12.82
CA ILE A 77 -9.54 -4.59 -13.48
C ILE A 77 -8.23 -3.79 -13.54
N GLN A 78 -7.41 -3.82 -12.48
CA GLN A 78 -6.06 -3.24 -12.49
C GLN A 78 -5.18 -3.83 -13.59
N PHE A 79 -5.25 -5.14 -13.82
CA PHE A 79 -4.58 -5.77 -14.96
C PHE A 79 -5.20 -5.34 -16.30
N ALA A 80 -6.52 -5.37 -16.41
CA ALA A 80 -7.25 -5.13 -17.64
C ALA A 80 -7.06 -3.72 -18.19
N ILE A 81 -6.99 -2.69 -17.34
CA ILE A 81 -6.80 -1.29 -17.78
C ILE A 81 -5.43 -1.05 -18.43
N ASN A 82 -4.40 -1.78 -18.00
CA ASN A 82 -3.04 -1.63 -18.54
C ASN A 82 -2.81 -2.47 -19.81
N LEU A 83 -3.62 -3.52 -20.02
CA LEU A 83 -3.45 -4.46 -21.12
C LEU A 83 -3.51 -3.84 -22.52
N PRO A 84 -4.40 -2.87 -22.84
CA PRO A 84 -4.44 -2.23 -24.14
C PRO A 84 -3.13 -1.53 -24.50
N LYS A 85 -2.53 -0.81 -23.54
CA LYS A 85 -1.28 -0.07 -23.78
C LYS A 85 -0.08 -1.01 -23.89
N TYR A 86 -0.06 -2.06 -23.08
CA TYR A 86 0.91 -3.14 -23.20
C TYR A 86 0.91 -3.76 -24.61
N LYS A 87 -0.27 -4.06 -25.16
CA LYS A 87 -0.41 -4.57 -26.54
C LYS A 87 -0.01 -3.54 -27.60
N LYS A 88 -0.36 -2.26 -27.42
CA LYS A 88 0.05 -1.17 -28.33
C LYS A 88 1.56 -1.00 -28.43
N LEU A 89 2.31 -1.33 -27.38
CA LEU A 89 3.77 -1.35 -27.39
C LEU A 89 4.37 -2.56 -28.12
N GLY A 90 3.55 -3.42 -28.73
CA GLY A 90 3.98 -4.60 -29.48
C GLY A 90 4.23 -5.84 -28.61
N TYR A 91 3.96 -5.77 -27.31
CA TYR A 91 4.09 -6.92 -26.43
C TYR A 91 2.85 -7.81 -26.49
N GLY A 92 3.09 -9.10 -26.72
CA GLY A 92 2.08 -10.15 -26.73
C GLY A 92 2.48 -11.29 -25.82
N TYR A 93 1.49 -12.08 -25.39
CA TYR A 93 1.77 -13.30 -24.66
C TYR A 93 2.20 -14.40 -25.63
N LYS A 94 3.42 -14.91 -25.45
CA LYS A 94 3.88 -16.15 -26.08
C LYS A 94 4.41 -17.06 -24.97
N PHE A 95 3.83 -18.25 -24.84
CA PHE A 95 4.32 -19.22 -23.87
C PHE A 95 5.68 -19.73 -24.31
N VAL A 96 6.73 -19.31 -23.62
CA VAL A 96 8.12 -19.75 -23.83
C VAL A 96 8.73 -20.06 -22.48
N LEU A 97 9.13 -21.32 -22.28
CA LEU A 97 9.74 -21.78 -21.04
C LEU A 97 11.20 -22.13 -21.31
N ASN A 98 12.12 -21.21 -21.00
CA ASN A 98 13.56 -21.42 -21.14
C ASN A 98 14.30 -21.03 -19.85
N PHE A 99 14.49 -22.00 -18.97
CA PHE A 99 15.20 -21.81 -17.70
C PHE A 99 16.70 -21.51 -17.86
N LYS A 100 17.27 -21.71 -19.05
CA LYS A 100 18.67 -21.42 -19.37
C LYS A 100 18.85 -20.05 -20.04
N ASP A 101 17.77 -19.29 -20.23
CA ASP A 101 17.87 -17.95 -20.79
C ASP A 101 18.70 -17.04 -19.87
N LYS A 102 19.75 -16.43 -20.44
CA LYS A 102 20.72 -15.63 -19.68
C LYS A 102 20.05 -14.41 -19.02
N TYR A 103 19.03 -13.83 -19.64
CA TYR A 103 18.29 -12.69 -19.09
C TYR A 103 17.34 -13.12 -17.99
N ALA A 104 16.65 -14.25 -18.13
CA ALA A 104 15.81 -14.83 -17.09
C ALA A 104 16.65 -15.17 -15.84
N VAL A 105 17.79 -15.83 -15.99
CA VAL A 105 18.69 -16.15 -14.88
C VAL A 105 19.21 -14.88 -14.20
N LYS A 106 19.59 -13.86 -14.97
CA LYS A 106 20.02 -12.57 -14.42
C LYS A 106 18.90 -11.89 -13.63
N MET A 107 17.68 -11.89 -14.16
CA MET A 107 16.49 -11.37 -13.48
C MET A 107 16.26 -12.08 -12.15
N PHE A 108 16.23 -13.41 -12.13
CA PHE A 108 16.03 -14.18 -10.88
C PHE A 108 17.13 -13.91 -9.85
N LYS A 109 18.40 -13.78 -10.26
CA LYS A 109 19.48 -13.40 -9.34
C LYS A 109 19.27 -12.03 -8.71
N MET A 110 18.77 -11.05 -9.47
CA MET A 110 18.46 -9.71 -8.95
C MET A 110 17.18 -9.69 -8.10
N MET A 111 16.25 -10.61 -8.32
CA MET A 111 15.05 -10.74 -7.50
C MET A 111 15.38 -11.18 -6.07
N ILE A 112 16.40 -12.03 -5.85
CA ILE A 112 16.78 -12.52 -4.51
C ILE A 112 17.00 -11.38 -3.50
N PRO A 113 17.90 -10.39 -3.74
CA PRO A 113 18.09 -9.30 -2.78
C PRO A 113 16.84 -8.43 -2.60
N VAL A 114 16.04 -8.24 -3.66
CA VAL A 114 14.77 -7.48 -3.59
C VAL A 114 13.75 -8.23 -2.72
N ILE A 115 13.64 -9.55 -2.85
CA ILE A 115 12.77 -10.39 -2.03
C ILE A 115 13.23 -10.35 -0.57
N ILE A 116 14.53 -10.46 -0.29
CA ILE A 116 15.05 -10.38 1.08
C ILE A 116 14.70 -9.01 1.69
N SER A 117 14.99 -7.92 0.95
CA SER A 117 14.72 -6.55 1.41
C SER A 117 13.22 -6.32 1.70
N THR A 118 12.34 -6.74 0.79
CA THR A 118 10.89 -6.57 0.97
C THR A 118 10.31 -7.51 2.04
N SER A 119 10.90 -8.70 2.22
CA SER A 119 10.48 -9.64 3.27
C SER A 119 10.73 -9.08 4.67
N LEU A 120 11.80 -8.30 4.87
CA LEU A 120 12.06 -7.63 6.16
C LEU A 120 10.92 -6.68 6.55
N ILE A 121 10.38 -5.93 5.58
CA ILE A 121 9.22 -5.05 5.79
C ILE A 121 7.98 -5.87 6.16
N GLN A 122 7.74 -6.97 5.44
CA GLN A 122 6.59 -7.84 5.71
C GLN A 122 6.70 -8.56 7.07
N LEU A 123 7.92 -8.89 7.50
CA LEU A 123 8.17 -9.45 8.83
C LEU A 123 7.79 -8.46 9.93
N ASN A 124 8.10 -7.17 9.77
CA ASN A 124 7.69 -6.15 10.74
C ASN A 124 6.16 -6.11 10.91
N VAL A 125 5.42 -6.08 9.80
CA VAL A 125 3.95 -6.08 9.80
C VAL A 125 3.40 -7.38 10.40
N PHE A 126 3.98 -8.53 10.03
CA PHE A 126 3.56 -9.83 10.54
C PHE A 126 3.76 -9.93 12.06
N VAL A 127 4.92 -9.51 12.56
CA VAL A 127 5.23 -9.51 14.00
C VAL A 127 4.23 -8.61 14.74
N ASN A 128 4.00 -7.37 14.26
CA ASN A 128 3.03 -6.45 14.85
C ASN A 128 1.61 -7.05 14.90
N ARG A 129 1.15 -7.66 13.81
CA ARG A 129 -0.18 -8.31 13.76
C ARG A 129 -0.27 -9.55 14.64
N SER A 130 0.81 -10.33 14.73
CA SER A 130 0.88 -11.50 15.60
C SER A 130 0.76 -11.11 17.07
N PHE A 131 1.44 -10.04 17.51
CA PHE A 131 1.26 -9.50 18.86
C PHE A 131 -0.16 -9.00 19.07
N ALA A 132 -0.71 -8.23 18.13
CA ALA A 132 -2.06 -7.67 18.24
C ALA A 132 -3.16 -8.73 18.35
N THR A 133 -3.04 -9.84 17.60
CA THR A 133 -4.03 -10.94 17.62
C THR A 133 -4.17 -11.59 19.00
N ASN A 134 -3.12 -11.55 19.82
CA ASN A 134 -3.12 -12.11 21.17
C ASN A 134 -3.72 -11.18 22.25
N ILE A 135 -4.04 -9.92 21.91
CA ILE A 135 -4.51 -8.95 22.91
C ILE A 135 -6.03 -9.07 23.11
N TYR A 136 -6.81 -8.84 22.05
CA TYR A 136 -8.28 -8.99 22.05
C TYR A 136 -8.84 -9.02 20.61
N PHE A 137 -10.08 -9.47 20.45
CA PHE A 137 -10.75 -9.52 19.15
C PHE A 137 -10.90 -8.11 18.54
N GLY A 138 -10.35 -7.92 17.33
CA GLY A 138 -10.40 -6.64 16.63
C GLY A 138 -9.21 -5.71 16.91
N ALA A 139 -8.23 -6.11 17.74
CA ALA A 139 -7.03 -5.32 18.00
C ALA A 139 -6.22 -5.01 16.73
N VAL A 140 -6.12 -5.97 15.80
CA VAL A 140 -5.47 -5.75 14.49
C VAL A 140 -6.16 -4.62 13.72
N THR A 141 -7.50 -4.61 13.70
CA THR A 141 -8.30 -3.58 13.01
C THR A 141 -8.11 -2.20 13.64
N VAL A 142 -8.05 -2.14 14.98
CA VAL A 142 -7.78 -0.91 15.73
C VAL A 142 -6.41 -0.33 15.36
N LEU A 143 -5.36 -1.15 15.34
CA LEU A 143 -4.01 -0.70 14.96
C LEU A 143 -3.94 -0.30 13.48
N ASP A 144 -4.56 -1.07 12.58
CA ASP A 144 -4.59 -0.76 11.15
C ASP A 144 -5.30 0.57 10.88
N TYR A 145 -6.41 0.88 11.57
CA TYR A 145 -7.10 2.17 11.42
C TYR A 145 -6.33 3.34 12.02
N ALA A 146 -5.68 3.16 13.18
CA ALA A 146 -4.81 4.18 13.75
C ALA A 146 -3.63 4.49 12.80
N ASN A 147 -2.95 3.46 12.31
CA ASN A 147 -1.83 3.61 11.39
C ASN A 147 -2.27 4.22 10.04
N LYS A 148 -3.51 3.98 9.58
CA LYS A 148 -4.04 4.65 8.37
C LYS A 148 -4.05 6.17 8.49
N VAL A 149 -4.48 6.71 9.63
CA VAL A 149 -4.50 8.17 9.84
C VAL A 149 -3.08 8.73 9.81
N ASN A 150 -2.14 8.05 10.47
CA ASN A 150 -0.72 8.43 10.41
C ASN A 150 -0.18 8.37 8.97
N THR A 151 -0.45 7.29 8.26
CA THR A 151 0.01 7.09 6.87
C THR A 151 -0.47 8.21 5.97
N LEU A 152 -1.71 8.70 6.14
CA LEU A 152 -2.21 9.83 5.35
C LEU A 152 -1.38 11.11 5.58
N ALA A 153 -1.05 11.44 6.83
CA ALA A 153 -0.21 12.60 7.13
C ALA A 153 1.22 12.42 6.58
N TYR A 154 1.80 11.24 6.81
CA TYR A 154 3.15 10.91 6.36
C TYR A 154 3.30 10.94 4.83
N GLU A 155 2.37 10.35 4.08
CA GLU A 155 2.38 10.32 2.62
C GLU A 155 2.25 11.73 2.01
N VAL A 156 1.36 12.55 2.55
CA VAL A 156 1.09 13.90 2.02
C VAL A 156 2.27 14.84 2.27
N PHE A 157 2.84 14.84 3.49
CA PHE A 157 3.83 15.84 3.88
C PHE A 157 5.27 15.34 3.73
N ALA A 158 5.60 14.19 4.33
CA ALA A 158 7.00 13.72 4.37
C ALA A 158 7.43 13.09 3.05
N ILE A 159 6.64 12.16 2.49
CA ILE A 159 6.97 11.51 1.22
C ILE A 159 6.93 12.53 0.06
N GLY A 160 5.92 13.41 0.04
CA GLY A 160 5.82 14.47 -0.97
C GLY A 160 7.09 15.34 -1.06
N ILE A 161 7.60 15.81 0.07
CA ILE A 161 8.85 16.57 0.13
C ILE A 161 10.04 15.71 -0.30
N ALA A 162 10.15 14.49 0.23
CA ALA A 162 11.25 13.58 -0.11
C ALA A 162 11.34 13.31 -1.63
N MET A 163 10.20 13.13 -2.31
CA MET A 163 10.15 12.92 -3.76
C MET A 163 10.65 14.14 -4.55
N ILE A 164 10.34 15.36 -4.11
CA ILE A 164 10.79 16.60 -4.78
C ILE A 164 12.31 16.79 -4.60
N VAL A 165 12.83 16.43 -3.43
CA VAL A 165 14.23 16.65 -3.07
C VAL A 165 15.16 15.58 -3.64
N TYR A 166 14.65 14.35 -3.83
CA TYR A 166 15.45 13.20 -4.25
C TYR A 166 16.22 13.40 -5.58
N PRO A 167 15.63 13.96 -6.66
CA PRO A 167 16.37 14.26 -7.89
C PRO A 167 17.54 15.22 -7.66
N THR A 168 17.32 16.29 -6.88
CA THR A 168 18.34 17.29 -6.54
C THR A 168 19.50 16.66 -5.78
N LEU A 169 19.21 15.83 -4.77
CA LEU A 169 20.25 15.13 -4.01
C LEU A 169 21.03 14.14 -4.89
N SER A 170 20.34 13.44 -5.79
CA SER A 170 20.98 12.51 -6.72
C SER A 170 21.93 13.22 -7.68
N GLU A 171 21.53 14.37 -8.22
CA GLU A 171 22.37 15.18 -9.11
C GLU A 171 23.60 15.73 -8.37
N LEU A 172 23.41 16.29 -7.17
CA LEU A 172 24.52 16.83 -6.35
C LEU A 172 25.50 15.75 -5.92
N ALA A 173 25.02 14.54 -5.63
CA ALA A 173 25.86 13.40 -5.29
C ALA A 173 26.76 12.99 -6.48
N VAL A 174 26.22 12.92 -7.69
CA VAL A 174 27.00 12.58 -8.90
C VAL A 174 28.04 13.65 -9.22
N LYS A 175 27.70 14.94 -9.01
CA LYS A 175 28.64 16.05 -9.22
C LYS A 175 29.67 16.21 -8.09
N ASN A 176 29.63 15.39 -7.05
CA ASN A 176 30.48 15.50 -5.85
C ASN A 176 30.36 16.87 -5.14
N HIS A 177 29.21 17.55 -5.25
CA HIS A 177 28.95 18.85 -4.62
C HIS A 177 28.52 18.66 -3.15
N THR A 178 29.43 18.18 -2.30
CA THR A 178 29.12 17.75 -0.93
C THR A 178 28.52 18.85 -0.03
N LEU A 179 28.94 20.10 -0.19
CA LEU A 179 28.41 21.22 0.62
C LEU A 179 26.95 21.52 0.27
N GLU A 180 26.64 21.62 -1.03
CA GLU A 180 25.28 21.84 -1.52
C GLU A 180 24.37 20.66 -1.18
N TYR A 181 24.88 19.43 -1.28
CA TYR A 181 24.16 18.23 -0.86
C TYR A 181 23.76 18.29 0.61
N LYS A 182 24.71 18.59 1.50
CA LYS A 182 24.43 18.71 2.95
C LYS A 182 23.41 19.81 3.24
N LYS A 183 23.52 20.95 2.55
CA LYS A 183 22.58 22.06 2.69
C LYS A 183 21.17 21.64 2.24
N ALA A 184 21.03 21.07 1.05
CA ALA A 184 19.76 20.59 0.53
C ALA A 184 19.12 19.54 1.44
N LEU A 185 19.91 18.58 1.93
CA LEU A 185 19.45 17.57 2.87
C LEU A 185 18.96 18.18 4.18
N SER A 186 19.75 19.09 4.78
CA SER A 186 19.38 19.76 6.04
C SER A 186 18.12 20.61 5.88
N THR A 187 18.01 21.39 4.80
CA THR A 187 16.80 22.18 4.50
C THR A 187 15.58 21.29 4.37
N SER A 188 15.72 20.12 3.76
CA SER A 188 14.61 19.18 3.54
C SER A 188 14.17 18.51 4.83
N ILE A 189 15.12 18.06 5.65
CA ILE A 189 14.83 17.51 6.98
C ILE A 189 14.15 18.57 7.86
N ASN A 190 14.65 19.81 7.86
CA ASN A 190 14.04 20.91 8.60
C ASN A 190 12.62 21.22 8.11
N ALA A 191 12.39 21.25 6.79
CA ALA A 191 11.06 21.45 6.22
C ALA A 191 10.08 20.36 6.65
N ILE A 192 10.52 19.08 6.62
CA ILE A 192 9.72 17.95 7.09
C ILE A 192 9.41 18.11 8.59
N MET A 193 10.40 18.41 9.42
CA MET A 193 10.20 18.56 10.87
C MET A 193 9.27 19.73 11.22
N ILE A 194 9.41 20.87 10.54
CA ILE A 194 8.56 22.06 10.75
C ILE A 194 7.09 21.76 10.47
N ILE A 195 6.79 20.84 9.56
CA ILE A 195 5.40 20.45 9.22
C ILE A 195 4.94 19.28 10.09
N MET A 196 5.76 18.24 10.22
CA MET A 196 5.38 16.98 10.87
C MET A 196 5.28 17.11 12.38
N VAL A 197 6.13 17.90 13.05
CA VAL A 197 6.06 18.07 14.51
C VAL A 197 4.75 18.75 14.92
N PRO A 198 4.33 19.89 14.33
CA PRO A 198 3.01 20.45 14.60
C PRO A 198 1.86 19.54 14.18
N ALA A 199 1.98 18.81 13.06
CA ALA A 199 0.97 17.87 12.62
C ALA A 199 0.79 16.72 13.63
N ALA A 200 1.88 16.17 14.18
CA ALA A 200 1.86 15.14 15.20
C ALA A 200 1.19 15.63 16.49
N VAL A 201 1.50 16.85 16.92
CA VAL A 201 0.83 17.48 18.07
C VAL A 201 -0.66 17.69 17.79
N ALA A 202 -1.03 18.19 16.61
CA ALA A 202 -2.42 18.41 16.22
C ALA A 202 -3.21 17.10 16.15
N ILE A 203 -2.65 16.06 15.52
CA ILE A 203 -3.25 14.72 15.44
C ILE A 203 -3.37 14.11 16.84
N GLY A 204 -2.33 14.24 17.68
CA GLY A 204 -2.34 13.74 19.05
C GLY A 204 -3.43 14.40 19.91
N ILE A 205 -3.62 15.72 19.80
CA ILE A 205 -4.68 16.45 20.50
C ILE A 205 -6.06 16.11 19.93
N LEU A 206 -6.20 16.11 18.60
CA LEU A 206 -7.47 15.92 17.89
C LEU A 206 -7.80 14.45 17.60
N ARG A 207 -7.07 13.48 18.16
CA ARG A 207 -7.21 12.05 17.84
C ARG A 207 -8.65 11.54 17.99
N TYR A 208 -9.35 11.93 19.06
CA TYR A 208 -10.74 11.53 19.30
C TYR A 208 -11.70 12.08 18.24
N PRO A 209 -11.80 13.41 18.01
CA PRO A 209 -12.67 13.93 16.97
C PRO A 209 -12.28 13.47 15.56
N LEU A 210 -10.98 13.28 15.28
CA LEU A 210 -10.53 12.73 13.99
C LEU A 210 -11.06 11.32 13.76
N ILE A 211 -10.84 10.41 14.71
CA ILE A 211 -11.32 9.02 14.59
C ILE A 211 -12.85 8.95 14.57
N ASP A 212 -13.53 9.77 15.37
CA ASP A 212 -14.99 9.83 15.38
C ASP A 212 -15.55 10.28 14.03
N ILE A 213 -15.01 11.36 13.45
CA ILE A 213 -15.47 11.88 12.14
C ILE A 213 -15.19 10.87 11.02
N ILE A 214 -14.01 10.24 11.03
CA ILE A 214 -13.58 9.37 9.93
C ILE A 214 -14.25 7.99 10.02
N PHE A 215 -14.25 7.36 11.19
CA PHE A 215 -14.55 5.93 11.33
C PHE A 215 -15.81 5.59 12.12
N LYS A 216 -16.27 6.44 13.05
CA LYS A 216 -17.41 6.12 13.93
C LYS A 216 -18.74 6.18 13.19
N ARG A 217 -19.07 5.07 12.51
CA ARG A 217 -20.32 4.86 11.77
C ARG A 217 -20.72 3.38 11.83
N GLY A 218 -22.02 3.11 11.90
CA GLY A 218 -22.57 1.75 11.84
C GLY A 218 -21.97 0.80 12.88
N ALA A 219 -21.27 -0.23 12.43
CA ALA A 219 -20.66 -1.26 13.29
C ALA A 219 -19.42 -0.79 14.08
N PHE A 220 -18.89 0.41 13.80
CA PHE A 220 -17.74 0.95 14.51
C PHE A 220 -18.19 1.64 15.81
N THR A 221 -18.15 0.90 16.91
CA THR A 221 -18.65 1.34 18.22
C THR A 221 -17.79 2.46 18.82
N LEU A 222 -18.36 3.18 19.80
CA LEU A 222 -17.63 4.18 20.59
C LEU A 222 -16.38 3.58 21.26
N GLN A 223 -16.46 2.35 21.74
CA GLN A 223 -15.32 1.66 22.34
C GLN A 223 -14.20 1.43 21.33
N ALA A 224 -14.53 0.98 20.11
CA ALA A 224 -13.55 0.83 19.03
C ALA A 224 -12.91 2.17 18.63
N ALA A 225 -13.70 3.25 18.60
CA ALA A 225 -13.20 4.60 18.34
C ALA A 225 -12.23 5.09 19.42
N ASN A 226 -12.55 4.88 20.69
CA ASN A 226 -11.66 5.23 21.80
C ASN A 226 -10.34 4.44 21.77
N LEU A 227 -10.41 3.12 21.53
CA LEU A 227 -9.23 2.27 21.40
C LEU A 227 -8.35 2.71 20.22
N THR A 228 -8.96 3.02 19.08
CA THR A 228 -8.26 3.49 17.88
C THR A 228 -7.64 4.87 18.10
N SER A 229 -8.35 5.76 18.79
CA SER A 229 -7.83 7.08 19.18
C SER A 229 -6.61 6.95 20.10
N ASN A 230 -6.65 6.05 21.08
CA ASN A 230 -5.51 5.82 21.97
C ASN A 230 -4.32 5.19 21.23
N ALA A 231 -4.57 4.23 20.32
CA ALA A 231 -3.53 3.69 19.47
C ALA A 231 -2.90 4.77 18.57
N LEU A 232 -3.72 5.68 18.01
CA LEU A 232 -3.25 6.78 17.15
C LEU A 232 -2.24 7.69 17.86
N LEU A 233 -2.36 7.89 19.18
CA LEU A 233 -1.37 8.67 19.94
C LEU A 233 0.05 8.11 19.81
N PHE A 234 0.19 6.78 19.81
CA PHE A 234 1.48 6.10 19.67
C PHE A 234 1.95 5.97 18.22
N TYR A 235 1.05 6.17 17.27
CA TYR A 235 1.35 6.23 15.83
C TYR A 235 1.55 7.66 15.32
N CYS A 236 1.46 8.68 16.17
CA CYS A 236 1.65 10.05 15.71
C CYS A 236 3.03 10.19 15.02
N PRO A 237 3.06 10.89 13.86
CA PRO A 237 4.25 10.95 13.01
C PRO A 237 5.47 11.66 13.62
#